data_AF-T0M0V4-F1
#
_entry.id   AF-T0M0V4-F1
#
_cell.length_a   1.000
_cell.length_b   1.000
_cell.length_c   1.000
_cell.angle_alpha   90.00
_cell.angle_beta   90.00
_cell.angle_gamma   90.00
#
_symmetry.space_group_name_H-M   'P 1'
#
loop_
_entity.id
_entity.type
_entity.pdbx_description
1 polymer ?
#
loop_
_entity_poly.entity_id
_entity_poly.type
_entity_poly.pdbx_seq_one_letter_code
_entity_poly.pdbx_strand_id
1 'polypeptide(L)'
;MPGVVIGHSITVQLPHGYRLIRQSDTGKEFVSEDKKMRDYKLSYFYDWSRADNNIVIVKESHNGGIDGVVMFHLDPNIEHPDRIVIEMLARNYASPGSSGSGYDLLRVVENNVAKSLEVKRMT
;
A
#
# COMPACT_ATOMS: atom_id res chain seq x y z
N MET A 1 -15.56 -6.59 6.10
CA MET A 1 -14.18 -6.24 5.71
C MET A 1 -13.62 -7.44 4.95
N PRO A 2 -13.02 -7.26 3.76
CA PRO A 2 -12.34 -8.34 3.07
C PRO A 2 -11.02 -8.68 3.76
N GLY A 3 -10.73 -9.98 3.91
CA GLY A 3 -9.42 -10.47 4.32
C GLY A 3 -8.48 -10.56 3.11
N VAL A 4 -7.22 -10.15 3.27
CA VAL A 4 -6.16 -10.33 2.27
C VAL A 4 -4.95 -11.00 2.91
N VAL A 5 -4.27 -11.84 2.12
CA VAL A 5 -3.02 -12.49 2.55
C VAL A 5 -1.85 -11.58 2.19
N ILE A 6 -1.03 -11.25 3.19
CA ILE A 6 0.20 -10.49 3.10
C ILE A 6 1.37 -11.44 3.40
N GLY A 7 2.41 -11.40 2.57
CA GLY A 7 3.56 -12.31 2.69
C GLY A 7 3.15 -13.78 2.56
N HIS A 8 3.90 -14.68 3.19
CA HIS A 8 3.72 -16.13 3.04
C HIS A 8 2.54 -16.73 3.81
N SER A 9 1.89 -15.99 4.72
CA SER A 9 0.83 -16.59 5.56
C SER A 9 0.03 -15.62 6.45
N ILE A 10 0.22 -14.30 6.39
CA ILE A 10 -0.47 -13.37 7.29
C ILE A 10 -1.79 -12.94 6.66
N THR A 11 -2.92 -13.22 7.29
CA THR A 11 -4.22 -12.68 6.86
C THR A 11 -4.55 -11.41 7.63
N VAL A 12 -4.71 -10.30 6.91
CA VAL A 12 -5.14 -9.00 7.48
C VAL A 12 -6.51 -8.60 6.95
N GLN A 13 -7.27 -7.92 7.79
CA GLN A 13 -8.55 -7.32 7.41
C GLN A 13 -8.32 -5.89 6.94
N LEU A 14 -8.59 -5.62 5.66
CA LEU A 14 -8.50 -4.25 5.14
C LEU A 14 -9.88 -3.56 5.18
N PRO A 15 -9.93 -2.25 5.46
CA PRO A 15 -11.18 -1.51 5.38
C PRO A 15 -11.74 -1.49 3.96
N HIS A 16 -13.03 -1.20 3.82
CA HIS A 16 -13.65 -1.04 2.51
C HIS A 16 -12.94 0.07 1.71
N GLY A 17 -12.70 -0.18 0.41
CA GLY A 17 -11.95 0.74 -0.45
C GLY A 17 -10.43 0.57 -0.38
N TYR A 18 -9.91 -0.41 0.35
CA TYR A 18 -8.49 -0.75 0.40
C TYR A 18 -8.28 -2.21 0.03
N ARG A 19 -7.27 -2.46 -0.80
CA ARG A 19 -6.89 -3.82 -1.20
C ARG A 19 -5.46 -3.89 -1.70
N LEU A 20 -4.97 -5.10 -1.92
CA LEU A 20 -3.73 -5.31 -2.65
C LEU A 20 -3.87 -4.85 -4.11
N ILE A 21 -2.77 -4.36 -4.67
CA ILE A 21 -2.68 -4.06 -6.11
C ILE A 21 -2.91 -5.31 -6.95
N ARG A 22 -3.51 -5.15 -8.13
CA ARG A 22 -3.77 -6.24 -9.09
C ARG A 22 -3.13 -5.93 -10.42
N GLN A 23 -2.86 -6.97 -11.21
CA GLN A 23 -2.34 -6.80 -12.58
C GLN A 23 -3.26 -5.93 -13.45
N SER A 24 -4.59 -6.01 -13.22
CA SER A 24 -5.59 -5.21 -13.92
C SER A 24 -5.51 -3.71 -13.62
N ASP A 25 -4.80 -3.30 -12.56
CA ASP A 25 -4.63 -1.87 -12.24
C ASP A 25 -3.53 -1.21 -13.08
N THR A 26 -2.64 -1.99 -13.70
CA THR A 26 -1.44 -1.47 -14.40
C THR A 26 -1.77 -0.55 -15.59
N GLY A 27 -2.96 -0.68 -16.18
CA GLY A 27 -3.45 0.20 -17.24
C GLY A 27 -4.21 1.44 -16.78
N LYS A 28 -4.40 1.63 -15.46
CA LYS A 28 -5.10 2.80 -14.92
C LYS A 28 -4.17 4.02 -14.83
N GLU A 29 -4.76 5.20 -14.95
CA GLU A 29 -4.02 6.45 -14.82
C GLU A 29 -3.56 6.66 -13.37
N PHE A 30 -2.27 6.98 -13.22
CA PHE A 30 -1.67 7.30 -11.93
C PHE A 30 -0.64 8.42 -12.11
N VAL A 31 -0.89 9.55 -11.47
CA VAL A 31 -0.06 10.76 -11.60
C VAL A 31 0.29 11.25 -10.21
N SER A 32 1.59 11.32 -9.90
CA SER A 32 2.10 11.99 -8.71
C SER A 32 2.49 13.44 -9.04
N GLU A 33 2.27 14.37 -8.12
CA GLU A 33 2.76 15.75 -8.28
C GLU A 33 4.29 15.85 -8.17
N ASP A 34 4.91 14.97 -7.39
CA ASP A 34 6.36 14.93 -7.22
C ASP A 34 7.02 14.51 -8.54
N LYS A 35 7.88 15.39 -9.07
CA LYS A 35 8.60 15.19 -10.33
C LYS A 35 9.39 13.89 -10.35
N LYS A 36 10.02 13.49 -9.23
CA LYS A 36 10.79 12.25 -9.15
C LYS A 36 9.91 11.00 -9.19
N MET A 37 8.60 11.19 -8.99
CA MET A 37 7.64 10.11 -8.82
C MET A 37 6.67 9.97 -10.00
N ARG A 38 6.71 10.92 -10.95
CA ARG A 38 5.85 10.91 -12.15
C ARG A 38 6.10 9.71 -13.06
N ASP A 39 7.31 9.19 -13.05
CA ASP A 39 7.70 8.06 -13.90
C ASP A 39 7.24 6.71 -13.33
N TYR A 40 6.86 6.65 -12.04
CA TYR A 40 6.33 5.44 -11.42
C TYR A 40 4.86 5.24 -11.79
N LYS A 41 4.63 4.30 -12.71
CA LYS A 41 3.31 3.82 -13.11
C LYS A 41 2.84 2.67 -12.22
N LEU A 42 1.53 2.37 -12.26
CA LEU A 42 0.95 1.21 -11.56
C LEU A 42 1.59 -0.13 -11.94
N SER A 43 2.17 -0.24 -13.15
CA SER A 43 2.98 -1.39 -13.54
C SER A 43 4.19 -1.60 -12.64
N TYR A 44 4.93 -0.54 -12.30
CA TYR A 44 6.09 -0.61 -11.41
C TYR A 44 5.69 -1.13 -10.03
N PHE A 45 4.62 -0.57 -9.46
CA PHE A 45 4.12 -0.99 -8.15
C PHE A 45 3.66 -2.46 -8.17
N TYR A 46 2.99 -2.88 -9.25
CA TYR A 46 2.57 -4.27 -9.39
C TYR A 46 3.78 -5.22 -9.50
N ASP A 47 4.75 -4.91 -10.36
CA ASP A 47 5.94 -5.73 -10.53
C ASP A 47 6.74 -5.85 -9.23
N TRP A 48 6.86 -4.75 -8.48
CA TRP A 48 7.51 -4.74 -7.16
C TRP A 48 6.79 -5.62 -6.13
N SER A 49 5.45 -5.65 -6.16
CA SER A 49 4.62 -6.47 -5.26
C SER A 49 4.74 -7.98 -5.48
N ARG A 50 5.42 -8.41 -6.56
CA ARG A 50 5.61 -9.83 -6.87
C ARG A 50 6.79 -10.46 -6.13
N ALA A 51 7.68 -9.64 -5.56
CA ALA A 51 8.78 -10.15 -4.74
C ALA A 51 8.27 -10.54 -3.34
N ASP A 52 8.98 -11.46 -2.71
CA ASP A 52 8.61 -11.93 -1.37
C ASP A 52 8.65 -10.79 -0.37
N ASN A 53 7.69 -10.80 0.56
CA ASN A 53 7.54 -9.80 1.63
C ASN A 53 7.27 -8.37 1.17
N ASN A 54 7.16 -8.12 -0.14
CA ASN A 54 6.79 -6.83 -0.71
C ASN A 54 5.28 -6.72 -0.82
N ILE A 55 4.71 -5.68 -0.22
CA ILE A 55 3.27 -5.44 -0.19
C ILE A 55 2.94 -4.07 -0.75
N VAL A 56 1.95 -4.05 -1.63
CA VAL A 56 1.39 -2.82 -2.18
C VAL A 56 -0.10 -2.78 -1.92
N ILE A 57 -0.53 -1.81 -1.12
CA ILE A 57 -1.94 -1.52 -0.87
C ILE A 57 -2.35 -0.30 -1.68
N VAL A 58 -3.51 -0.39 -2.32
CA VAL A 58 -4.14 0.70 -3.06
C VAL A 58 -5.40 1.16 -2.34
N LYS A 59 -5.68 2.46 -2.43
CA LYS A 59 -6.99 3.04 -2.10
C LYS A 59 -7.80 3.17 -3.38
N GLU A 60 -8.98 2.58 -3.41
CA GLU A 60 -9.88 2.61 -4.56
C GLU A 60 -10.73 3.88 -4.55
N SER A 61 -10.83 4.50 -5.71
CA SER A 61 -11.74 5.61 -5.95
C SER A 61 -13.18 5.09 -6.09
N HIS A 62 -14.17 5.93 -5.81
CA HIS A 62 -15.60 5.59 -5.97
C HIS A 62 -16.00 5.18 -7.41
N ASN A 63 -15.22 5.60 -8.42
CA ASN A 63 -15.44 5.28 -9.84
C ASN A 63 -14.57 4.10 -10.34
N GLY A 64 -13.94 3.34 -9.45
CA GLY A 64 -13.06 2.21 -9.80
C GLY A 64 -11.62 2.60 -10.17
N GLY A 65 -11.28 3.89 -10.08
CA GLY A 65 -9.91 4.40 -10.15
C GLY A 65 -9.07 4.05 -8.91
N ILE A 66 -7.84 4.54 -8.88
CA ILE A 66 -6.93 4.41 -7.74
C ILE A 66 -6.67 5.81 -7.19
N ASP A 67 -6.96 6.05 -5.92
CA ASP A 67 -6.71 7.34 -5.24
C ASP A 67 -5.29 7.47 -4.71
N GLY A 68 -4.62 6.35 -4.44
CA GLY A 68 -3.27 6.31 -3.92
C GLY A 68 -2.74 4.90 -3.72
N VAL A 69 -1.44 4.82 -3.47
CA VAL A 69 -0.65 3.60 -3.29
C VAL A 69 0.27 3.77 -2.08
N VAL A 70 0.40 2.71 -1.29
CA VAL A 70 1.51 2.54 -0.33
C VAL A 70 2.26 1.25 -0.67
N MET A 71 3.58 1.34 -0.68
CA MET A 71 4.54 0.28 -0.97
C MET A 71 5.39 0.08 0.28
N PHE A 72 5.38 -1.13 0.84
CA PHE A 72 6.13 -1.45 2.06
C PHE A 72 6.54 -2.91 2.07
N HIS A 73 7.63 -3.22 2.77
CA HIS A 73 8.09 -4.60 2.92
C HIS A 73 8.29 -4.97 4.39
N LEU A 74 8.28 -6.27 4.68
CA LEU A 74 8.61 -6.81 5.98
C LEU A 74 10.12 -7.08 6.02
N ASP A 75 10.81 -6.46 6.98
CA ASP A 75 12.28 -6.56 7.16
C ASP A 75 12.63 -6.96 8.60
N PRO A 76 12.23 -8.17 9.03
CA PRO A 76 12.43 -8.60 10.40
C PRO A 76 13.94 -8.73 10.72
N ASN A 77 14.36 -8.21 11.88
CA ASN A 77 15.74 -8.37 12.36
C ASN A 77 15.76 -8.75 13.86
N ILE A 78 16.96 -9.01 14.40
CA ILE A 78 17.12 -9.51 15.79
C ILE A 78 16.55 -8.51 16.83
N GLU A 79 16.66 -7.21 16.57
CA GLU A 79 16.16 -6.16 17.48
C GLU A 79 14.66 -5.89 17.27
N HIS A 80 14.16 -6.11 16.06
CA HIS A 80 12.80 -5.82 15.63
C HIS A 80 12.27 -6.95 14.73
N PRO A 81 11.74 -8.04 15.32
CA PRO A 81 11.29 -9.21 14.57
C PRO A 81 10.07 -8.96 13.68
N ASP A 82 9.38 -7.83 13.85
CA ASP A 82 8.15 -7.51 13.10
C ASP A 82 8.26 -6.14 12.40
N ARG A 83 9.47 -5.76 11.99
CA ARG A 83 9.73 -4.46 11.37
C ARG A 83 9.06 -4.36 9.98
N ILE A 84 8.35 -3.26 9.79
CA ILE A 84 7.74 -2.85 8.52
C ILE A 84 8.47 -1.62 8.00
N VAL A 85 8.92 -1.65 6.75
CA VAL A 85 9.59 -0.52 6.10
C VAL A 85 8.70 0.01 4.99
N ILE A 86 8.27 1.27 5.12
CA ILE A 86 7.51 1.97 4.08
C ILE A 86 8.52 2.56 3.09
N GLU A 87 8.49 2.07 1.87
CA GLU A 87 9.36 2.52 0.78
C GLU A 87 8.76 3.72 0.05
N MET A 88 7.46 3.67 -0.18
CA MET A 88 6.80 4.69 -0.99
C MET A 88 5.35 4.90 -0.56
N LEU A 89 4.95 6.16 -0.51
CA LEU A 89 3.58 6.60 -0.31
C LEU A 89 3.25 7.63 -1.38
N ALA A 90 2.29 7.34 -2.23
CA ALA A 90 1.97 8.17 -3.37
C ALA A 90 0.46 8.39 -3.50
N ARG A 91 0.08 9.66 -3.64
CA ARG A 91 -1.29 10.09 -3.97
C ARG A 91 -1.45 10.13 -5.50
N ASN A 92 -2.60 9.70 -6.01
CA ASN A 92 -2.94 9.85 -7.42
C ASN A 92 -3.72 11.16 -7.67
N TYR A 93 -3.06 12.14 -8.25
CA TYR A 93 -3.65 13.43 -8.59
C TYR A 93 -4.59 13.40 -9.80
N ALA A 94 -4.55 12.34 -10.60
CA ALA A 94 -5.55 12.13 -11.65
C ALA A 94 -6.95 11.78 -11.07
N SER A 95 -7.02 11.35 -9.80
CA SER A 95 -8.30 11.09 -9.14
C SER A 95 -8.78 12.31 -8.33
N PRO A 96 -9.99 12.85 -8.60
CA PRO A 96 -10.57 13.96 -7.84
C PRO A 96 -10.79 13.66 -6.35
N GLY A 97 -10.96 12.39 -5.99
CA GLY A 97 -11.19 11.92 -4.61
C GLY A 97 -9.93 11.63 -3.80
N SER A 98 -8.75 11.92 -4.36
CA SER A 98 -7.47 11.49 -3.79
C SER A 98 -6.97 12.29 -2.59
N SER A 99 -7.65 13.37 -2.18
CA SER A 99 -7.23 14.15 -1.01
C SER A 99 -7.22 13.29 0.27
N GLY A 100 -6.21 13.46 1.12
CA GLY A 100 -6.05 12.67 2.36
C GLY A 100 -5.57 11.23 2.16
N SER A 101 -5.54 10.71 0.92
CA SER A 101 -5.26 9.28 0.66
C SER A 101 -3.93 8.80 1.20
N GLY A 102 -2.89 9.64 1.21
CA GLY A 102 -1.60 9.27 1.81
C GLY A 102 -1.72 8.99 3.32
N TYR A 103 -2.40 9.87 4.04
CA TYR A 103 -2.65 9.68 5.47
C TYR A 103 -3.49 8.44 5.74
N ASP A 104 -4.54 8.23 4.94
CA ASP A 104 -5.43 7.09 5.12
C ASP A 104 -4.71 5.76 4.86
N LEU A 105 -3.88 5.70 3.82
CA LEU A 105 -3.06 4.52 3.50
C LEU A 105 -2.06 4.22 4.62
N LEU A 106 -1.40 5.24 5.17
CA LEU A 106 -0.51 5.07 6.31
C LEU A 106 -1.26 4.52 7.52
N ARG A 107 -2.44 5.08 7.83
CA ARG A 107 -3.30 4.56 8.90
C ARG A 107 -3.73 3.12 8.66
N VAL A 108 -3.93 2.72 7.41
CA VAL A 108 -4.28 1.33 7.09
C VAL A 108 -3.12 0.38 7.42
N VAL A 109 -1.89 0.78 7.09
CA VAL A 109 -0.69 0.02 7.47
C VAL A 109 -0.54 -0.04 8.99
N GLU A 110 -0.61 1.09 9.69
CA GLU A 110 -0.45 1.13 11.15
C GLU A 110 -1.55 0.34 11.89
N ASN A 111 -2.83 0.53 11.54
CA ASN A 111 -3.94 0.01 12.35
C ASN A 111 -4.42 -1.39 11.95
N ASN A 112 -4.14 -1.82 10.72
CA ASN A 112 -4.58 -3.13 10.25
C ASN A 112 -3.42 -4.08 10.02
N VAL A 113 -2.34 -3.61 9.38
CA VAL A 113 -1.18 -4.49 9.10
C VAL A 113 -0.33 -4.65 10.35
N ALA A 114 0.20 -3.55 10.88
CA ALA A 114 1.09 -3.56 12.02
C ALA A 114 0.40 -4.13 13.27
N LYS A 115 -0.88 -3.78 13.49
CA LYS A 115 -1.67 -4.34 14.60
C LYS A 115 -1.90 -5.85 14.49
N SER A 116 -2.22 -6.38 13.31
CA SER A 116 -2.38 -7.82 13.11
C SER A 116 -1.07 -8.60 13.24
N LEU A 117 0.04 -7.92 13.04
CA LEU A 117 1.40 -8.45 13.23
C LEU A 117 1.94 -8.17 14.64
N GLU A 118 1.15 -7.58 15.55
CA GLU A 118 1.55 -7.18 16.91
C GLU A 118 2.79 -6.27 16.96
N VAL A 119 3.08 -5.55 15.86
CA VAL A 119 4.22 -4.63 15.76
C VAL A 119 4.01 -3.45 16.71
N LYS A 120 4.96 -3.22 17.60
CA LYS A 120 4.96 -2.06 18.49
C LYS A 120 5.53 -0.84 17.78
N ARG A 121 4.86 0.31 17.92
CA ARG A 121 5.36 1.59 17.42
C ARG A 121 6.64 1.94 18.18
N MET A 122 7.75 2.11 17.45
CA MET A 122 8.98 2.66 18.03
C MET A 122 8.76 4.16 18.29
N THR A 123 8.95 4.56 19.55
CA THR A 123 8.91 5.96 20.01
C THR A 123 10.31 6.54 20.10
#